data_AF-A0A672LIM3-F1
#
_entry.id   AF-A0A672LIM3-F1
#
_cell.length_a   1.000
_cell.length_b   1.000
_cell.length_c   1.000
_cell.angle_alpha   90.00
_cell.angle_beta   90.00
_cell.angle_gamma   90.00
#
_symmetry.space_group_name_H-M   'P 1'
#
loop_
_entity.id
_entity.type
_entity.pdbx_description
1 polymer ?
#
loop_
_entity_poly.entity_id
_entity_poly.type
_entity_poly.pdbx_seq_one_letter_code
_entity_poly.pdbx_strand_id
1 'polypeptide(L)'
;MTELPYSRCVAAVLRFSKIQHIMDEMISTEREYVRSLSYIIQHYFPEMERLDLPQDLRGKRSIIFGNLEKLCDFHSQYFLTDLESCAHSPLSISSCFLKHEEQFGMYALYSKNKPRSDALLTSHGNSFFKQLELGDKMDLASYLLKPIQRMSKYALLLKDLIKECDQSQEQELADLRTAQEMVRFQLRHGNDLLAMDAIRGCDVRLI
;
A
#
# COMPACT_ATOMS: atom_id res chain seq x y z
N MET A 1 19.14 35.79 22.78
CA MET A 1 18.51 36.07 21.47
C MET A 1 17.14 35.44 21.46
N THR A 2 16.12 36.21 21.84
CA THR A 2 14.71 35.81 21.75
C THR A 2 14.25 36.04 20.31
N GLU A 3 13.83 35.00 19.60
CA GLU A 3 13.26 35.17 18.26
C GLU A 3 12.00 36.05 18.30
N LEU A 4 11.88 36.97 17.35
CA LEU A 4 10.75 37.91 17.25
C LEU A 4 9.43 37.13 17.03
N PRO A 5 8.32 37.51 17.71
CA PRO A 5 7.02 36.82 17.64
C PRO A 5 6.49 36.61 16.21
N TYR A 6 6.81 37.55 15.30
CA TYR A 6 6.44 37.50 13.90
C TYR A 6 7.07 36.32 13.15
N SER A 7 8.34 36.00 13.43
CA SER A 7 9.07 34.89 12.79
C SER A 7 8.45 33.53 13.16
N ARG A 8 8.06 33.38 14.43
CA ARG A 8 7.38 32.16 14.93
C ARG A 8 6.00 31.97 14.30
N CYS A 9 5.27 33.06 14.07
CA CYS A 9 3.96 33.03 13.41
C CYS A 9 4.07 32.59 11.93
N VAL A 10 5.01 33.15 11.17
CA VAL A 10 5.24 32.77 9.76
C VAL A 10 5.68 31.30 9.65
N ALA A 11 6.58 30.85 10.53
CA ALA A 11 7.01 29.45 10.57
C ALA A 11 5.84 28.49 10.87
N ALA A 12 4.95 28.85 11.80
CA ALA A 12 3.76 28.06 12.12
C ALA A 12 2.78 27.96 10.92
N VAL A 13 2.54 29.08 10.21
CA VAL A 13 1.68 29.09 9.01
C VAL A 13 2.27 28.23 7.88
N LEU A 14 3.58 28.34 7.63
CA LEU A 14 4.25 27.53 6.61
C LEU A 14 4.20 26.03 6.94
N ARG A 15 4.39 25.66 8.21
CA ARG A 15 4.26 24.26 8.66
C ARG A 15 2.85 23.73 8.47
N PHE A 16 1.84 24.50 8.87
CA PHE A 16 0.44 24.13 8.66
C PHE A 16 0.13 23.88 7.18
N SER A 17 0.60 24.77 6.28
CA SER A 17 0.46 24.60 4.84
C SER A 17 1.10 23.32 4.32
N LYS A 18 2.30 22.96 4.81
CA LYS A 18 2.98 21.72 4.40
C LYS A 18 2.27 20.48 4.90
N ILE A 19 1.83 20.46 6.16
CA ILE A 19 1.05 19.36 6.73
C ILE A 19 -0.21 19.13 5.89
N GLN A 20 -0.92 20.20 5.52
CA GLN A 20 -2.09 20.11 4.66
C GLN A 20 -1.75 19.51 3.29
N HIS A 21 -0.66 19.94 2.65
CA HIS A 21 -0.23 19.35 1.38
C HIS A 21 0.09 17.86 1.48
N ILE A 22 0.72 17.41 2.56
CA ILE A 22 1.00 15.98 2.78
C ILE A 22 -0.30 15.20 2.98
N MET A 23 -1.27 15.75 3.70
CA MET A 23 -2.59 15.14 3.90
C MET A 23 -3.37 15.06 2.58
N ASP A 24 -3.41 16.15 1.82
CA ASP A 24 -4.07 16.20 0.51
C ASP A 24 -3.44 15.19 -0.45
N GLU A 25 -2.11 15.07 -0.44
CA GLU A 25 -1.39 14.06 -1.22
C GLU A 25 -1.74 12.65 -0.76
N MET A 26 -1.78 12.38 0.56
CA MET A 26 -2.13 11.07 1.11
C MET A 26 -3.52 10.60 0.66
N ILE A 27 -4.52 11.49 0.77
CA ILE A 27 -5.91 11.23 0.40
C ILE A 27 -6.08 11.13 -1.11
N SER A 28 -5.51 12.07 -1.87
CA SER A 28 -5.60 12.06 -3.34
C SER A 28 -4.99 10.80 -3.93
N THR A 29 -3.80 10.42 -3.47
CA THR A 29 -3.14 9.19 -3.91
C THR A 29 -3.83 7.93 -3.37
N GLU A 30 -4.59 8.02 -2.27
CA GLU A 30 -5.44 6.90 -1.82
C GLU A 30 -6.60 6.64 -2.76
N ARG A 31 -7.31 7.69 -3.16
CA ARG A 31 -8.41 7.58 -4.12
C ARG A 31 -7.93 6.97 -5.44
N GLU A 32 -6.74 7.35 -5.89
CA GLU A 32 -6.13 6.75 -7.08
C GLU A 32 -5.78 5.26 -6.88
N TYR A 33 -5.26 4.92 -5.70
CA TYR A 33 -4.95 3.54 -5.36
C TYR A 33 -6.21 2.66 -5.32
N VAL A 34 -7.26 3.10 -4.62
CA VAL A 34 -8.56 2.40 -4.55
C VAL A 34 -9.17 2.22 -5.94
N ARG A 35 -9.13 3.26 -6.78
CA ARG A 35 -9.59 3.18 -8.18
C ARG A 35 -8.80 2.15 -8.97
N SER A 36 -7.47 2.15 -8.83
CA SER A 36 -6.61 1.18 -9.51
C SER A 36 -6.90 -0.26 -9.06
N LEU A 37 -7.13 -0.50 -7.77
CA LEU A 37 -7.51 -1.82 -7.26
C LEU A 37 -8.86 -2.26 -7.82
N SER A 38 -9.86 -1.38 -7.73
CA SER A 38 -11.22 -1.65 -8.22
C SER A 38 -11.21 -1.97 -9.72
N TYR A 39 -10.38 -1.27 -10.49
CA TYR A 39 -10.20 -1.54 -11.91
C TYR A 39 -9.72 -2.97 -12.17
N ILE A 40 -8.76 -3.48 -11.37
CA ILE A 40 -8.29 -4.87 -11.50
C ILE A 40 -9.44 -5.85 -11.22
N ILE A 41 -10.23 -5.60 -10.17
CA ILE A 41 -11.38 -6.45 -9.83
C ILE A 41 -12.46 -6.40 -10.92
N GLN A 42 -12.68 -5.24 -11.55
CA GLN A 42 -13.75 -5.09 -12.54
C GLN A 42 -13.38 -5.60 -13.93
N HIS A 43 -12.11 -5.47 -14.32
CA HIS A 43 -11.68 -5.70 -15.70
C HIS A 43 -10.75 -6.90 -15.88
N TYR A 44 -9.99 -7.32 -14.87
CA TYR A 44 -9.07 -8.46 -15.00
C TYR A 44 -9.58 -9.73 -14.32
N PHE A 45 -10.39 -9.62 -13.26
CA PHE A 45 -10.97 -10.81 -12.61
C PHE A 45 -11.91 -11.59 -13.54
N PRO A 46 -12.85 -10.94 -14.28
CA PRO A 46 -13.76 -11.67 -15.17
C PRO A 46 -13.03 -12.43 -16.28
N GLU A 47 -11.86 -11.91 -16.72
CA GLU A 47 -11.06 -12.56 -17.77
C GLU A 47 -10.51 -13.93 -17.35
N MET A 48 -10.45 -14.20 -16.04
CA MET A 48 -10.07 -15.52 -15.50
C MET A 48 -11.17 -16.58 -15.67
N GLU A 49 -12.37 -16.20 -16.10
CA GLU A 49 -13.50 -17.11 -16.31
C GLU A 49 -13.73 -17.41 -17.79
N ARG A 50 -12.93 -16.81 -18.68
CA ARG A 50 -13.10 -16.98 -20.12
C ARG A 50 -12.74 -18.38 -20.59
N LEU A 51 -13.47 -18.82 -21.62
CA LEU A 51 -13.27 -20.13 -22.24
C LEU A 51 -11.91 -20.25 -22.93
N ASP A 52 -11.41 -19.15 -23.49
CA ASP A 52 -10.11 -19.04 -24.17
C ASP A 52 -8.94 -18.82 -23.20
N LEU A 53 -9.18 -18.79 -21.89
CA LEU A 53 -8.12 -18.67 -20.89
C LEU A 53 -7.12 -19.84 -21.03
N PRO A 54 -5.81 -19.57 -21.18
CA PRO A 54 -4.77 -20.58 -21.23
C PRO A 54 -4.86 -21.57 -20.07
N GLN A 55 -4.65 -22.85 -20.36
CA GLN A 55 -4.76 -23.93 -19.37
C GLN A 55 -3.85 -23.69 -18.16
N ASP A 56 -2.67 -23.10 -18.38
CA ASP A 56 -1.72 -22.76 -17.32
C ASP A 56 -2.22 -21.69 -16.34
N LEU A 57 -3.25 -20.91 -16.70
CA LEU A 57 -3.84 -19.86 -15.85
C LEU A 57 -5.15 -20.30 -15.19
N ARG A 58 -5.82 -21.33 -15.72
CA ARG A 58 -7.11 -21.81 -15.20
C ARG A 58 -6.99 -22.22 -13.73
N GLY A 59 -7.91 -21.72 -12.91
CA GLY A 59 -7.94 -21.97 -11.46
C GLY A 59 -6.83 -21.28 -10.65
N LYS A 60 -5.92 -20.52 -11.29
CA LYS A 60 -4.80 -19.84 -10.61
C LYS A 60 -5.08 -18.38 -10.26
N ARG A 61 -6.36 -17.96 -10.24
CA ARG A 61 -6.80 -16.60 -9.87
C ARG A 61 -6.18 -16.15 -8.54
N SER A 62 -6.22 -16.99 -7.52
CA SER A 62 -5.65 -16.69 -6.19
C SER A 62 -4.13 -16.57 -6.18
N ILE A 63 -3.42 -17.13 -7.17
CA ILE A 63 -1.96 -16.98 -7.30
C ILE A 63 -1.63 -15.66 -8.01
N ILE A 64 -2.35 -15.34 -9.09
CA ILE A 64 -2.13 -14.08 -9.86
C ILE A 64 -2.49 -12.87 -9.00
N PHE A 65 -3.66 -12.87 -8.38
CA PHE A 65 -4.15 -11.70 -7.65
C PHE A 65 -3.88 -11.78 -6.15
N GLY A 66 -3.49 -12.93 -5.59
CA GLY A 66 -3.30 -13.07 -4.15
C GLY A 66 -4.59 -12.76 -3.37
N ASN A 67 -4.47 -11.95 -2.33
CA ASN A 67 -5.57 -11.42 -1.51
C ASN A 67 -5.98 -9.99 -1.92
N LEU A 68 -5.78 -9.59 -3.18
CA LEU A 68 -6.07 -8.23 -3.66
C LEU A 68 -7.52 -7.78 -3.43
N GLU A 69 -8.48 -8.68 -3.57
CA GLU A 69 -9.91 -8.40 -3.33
C GLU A 69 -10.15 -7.90 -1.91
N LYS A 70 -9.57 -8.58 -0.91
CA LYS A 70 -9.65 -8.17 0.51
C LYS A 70 -8.98 -6.84 0.77
N LEU A 71 -7.85 -6.56 0.09
CA LEU A 71 -7.20 -5.25 0.17
C LEU A 71 -8.09 -4.17 -0.44
N CYS A 72 -8.69 -4.42 -1.60
CA CYS A 72 -9.60 -3.49 -2.25
C CYS A 72 -10.81 -3.17 -1.35
N ASP A 73 -11.43 -4.18 -0.75
CA ASP A 73 -12.56 -4.01 0.16
C ASP A 73 -12.17 -3.19 1.39
N PHE A 74 -11.06 -3.54 2.04
CA PHE A 74 -10.55 -2.78 3.19
C PHE A 74 -10.34 -1.30 2.85
N HIS A 75 -9.62 -1.02 1.76
CA HIS A 75 -9.27 0.34 1.39
C HIS A 75 -10.49 1.15 0.94
N SER A 76 -11.38 0.56 0.14
CA SER A 76 -12.56 1.24 -0.41
C SER A 76 -13.68 1.47 0.62
N GLN A 77 -13.90 0.53 1.54
CA GLN A 77 -15.04 0.57 2.46
C GLN A 77 -14.71 1.22 3.80
N TYR A 78 -13.45 1.21 4.22
CA TYR A 78 -13.05 1.66 5.56
C TYR A 78 -11.92 2.68 5.52
N PHE A 79 -10.77 2.31 4.98
CA PHE A 79 -9.56 3.12 5.17
C PHE A 79 -9.63 4.48 4.49
N LEU A 80 -10.12 4.55 3.24
CA LEU A 80 -10.27 5.82 2.53
C LEU A 80 -11.24 6.77 3.26
N THR A 81 -12.36 6.27 3.75
CA THR A 81 -13.35 7.07 4.50
C THR A 81 -12.76 7.61 5.80
N ASP A 82 -12.02 6.79 6.54
CA ASP A 82 -11.34 7.22 7.78
C ASP A 82 -10.23 8.25 7.48
N LEU A 83 -9.46 8.07 6.39
CA LEU A 83 -8.47 9.04 5.92
C LEU A 83 -9.09 10.39 5.55
N GLU A 84 -10.18 10.38 4.79
CA GLU A 84 -10.91 11.58 4.39
C GLU A 84 -11.48 12.33 5.60
N SER A 85 -11.93 11.59 6.63
CA SER A 85 -12.40 12.17 7.89
C SER A 85 -11.29 12.87 8.67
N CYS A 86 -10.03 12.50 8.45
CA CYS A 86 -8.87 13.16 9.06
C CYS A 86 -8.38 14.40 8.29
N ALA A 87 -8.99 14.77 7.16
CA ALA A 87 -8.51 15.85 6.29
C ALA A 87 -8.34 17.21 7.00
N HIS A 88 -9.17 17.49 8.01
CA HIS A 88 -9.14 18.73 8.79
C HIS A 88 -8.48 18.58 10.16
N SER A 89 -8.04 17.37 10.50
CA SER A 89 -7.33 17.05 11.75
C SER A 89 -6.14 16.14 11.45
N PRO A 90 -5.04 16.69 10.89
CA PRO A 90 -3.89 15.89 10.48
C PRO A 90 -3.26 15.07 11.61
N LEU A 91 -3.44 15.51 12.85
CA LEU A 91 -2.90 14.84 14.03
C LEU A 91 -3.65 13.54 14.39
N SER A 92 -4.90 13.36 13.93
CA SER A 92 -5.65 12.12 14.15
C SER A 92 -5.32 11.01 13.14
N ILE A 93 -4.45 11.31 12.17
CA ILE A 93 -4.07 10.35 11.13
C ILE A 93 -3.37 9.13 11.71
N SER A 94 -2.56 9.30 12.76
CA SER A 94 -1.89 8.19 13.45
C SER A 94 -2.91 7.19 13.99
N SER A 95 -3.96 7.66 14.65
CA SER A 95 -5.07 6.83 15.14
C SER A 95 -5.80 6.12 14.01
N CYS A 96 -5.96 6.76 12.84
CA CYS A 96 -6.53 6.12 11.65
C CYS A 96 -5.68 4.91 11.21
N PHE A 97 -4.35 5.04 11.15
CA PHE A 97 -3.47 3.91 10.79
C PHE A 97 -3.47 2.81 11.86
N LEU A 98 -3.36 3.18 13.14
CA LEU A 98 -3.24 2.24 14.25
C LEU A 98 -4.54 1.45 14.49
N LYS A 99 -5.71 2.08 14.26
CA LYS A 99 -7.01 1.41 14.30
C LYS A 99 -7.08 0.20 13.35
N HIS A 100 -6.35 0.26 12.23
CA HIS A 100 -6.40 -0.74 11.15
C HIS A 100 -5.14 -1.61 11.05
N GLU A 101 -4.35 -1.71 12.12
CA GLU A 101 -3.09 -2.47 12.14
C GLU A 101 -3.27 -3.93 11.67
N GLU A 102 -4.32 -4.61 12.12
CA GLU A 102 -4.61 -6.00 11.74
C GLU A 102 -4.85 -6.12 10.23
N GLN A 103 -5.60 -5.19 9.65
CA GLN A 103 -5.91 -5.14 8.23
C GLN A 103 -4.65 -4.87 7.40
N PHE A 104 -3.74 -4.01 7.89
CA PHE A 104 -2.42 -3.82 7.26
C PHE A 104 -1.56 -5.09 7.26
N GLY A 105 -1.79 -6.03 8.19
CA GLY A 105 -1.19 -7.36 8.18
C GLY A 105 -1.42 -8.15 6.88
N MET A 106 -2.49 -7.85 6.14
CA MET A 106 -2.78 -8.47 4.84
C MET A 106 -1.71 -8.20 3.78
N TYR A 107 -0.91 -7.12 3.92
CA TYR A 107 0.16 -6.79 2.98
C TYR A 107 1.35 -7.74 3.07
N ALA A 108 1.60 -8.36 4.23
CA ALA A 108 2.62 -9.38 4.36
C ALA A 108 2.27 -10.62 3.51
N LEU A 109 0.99 -11.03 3.53
CA LEU A 109 0.48 -12.13 2.72
C LEU A 109 0.55 -11.81 1.22
N TYR A 110 0.18 -10.58 0.84
CA TYR A 110 0.27 -10.14 -0.55
C TYR A 110 1.71 -10.14 -1.05
N SER A 111 2.63 -9.56 -0.27
CA SER A 111 4.06 -9.48 -0.60
C SER A 111 4.69 -10.87 -0.70
N LYS A 112 4.33 -11.79 0.21
CA LYS A 112 4.75 -13.19 0.14
C LYS A 112 4.27 -13.88 -1.15
N ASN A 113 3.07 -13.57 -1.62
CA ASN A 113 2.53 -14.16 -2.83
C ASN A 113 3.13 -13.57 -4.12
N LYS A 114 3.56 -12.31 -4.09
CA LYS A 114 3.94 -11.54 -5.28
C LYS A 114 4.97 -12.22 -6.20
N PRO A 115 6.06 -12.86 -5.70
CA PRO A 115 7.00 -13.54 -6.58
C PRO A 115 6.38 -14.67 -7.41
N ARG A 116 5.40 -15.39 -6.84
CA ARG A 116 4.68 -16.47 -7.55
C ARG A 116 3.75 -15.91 -8.62
N SER A 117 3.08 -14.79 -8.33
CA SER A 117 2.29 -14.05 -9.32
C SER A 117 3.18 -13.62 -10.49
N ASP A 118 4.34 -13.01 -10.21
CA ASP A 118 5.23 -12.48 -11.24
C ASP A 118 5.81 -13.56 -12.13
N ALA A 119 6.19 -14.69 -11.54
CA ALA A 119 6.65 -15.86 -12.29
C ALA A 119 5.54 -16.36 -13.25
N LEU A 120 4.32 -16.53 -12.75
CA LEU A 120 3.18 -17.02 -13.54
C LEU A 120 2.78 -16.06 -14.67
N LEU A 121 2.79 -14.75 -14.41
CA LEU A 121 2.52 -13.75 -15.43
C LEU A 121 3.60 -13.70 -16.50
N THR A 122 4.88 -13.78 -16.09
CA THR A 122 6.01 -13.76 -17.03
C THR A 122 5.99 -14.97 -17.95
N SER A 123 5.69 -16.15 -17.44
CA SER A 123 5.73 -17.39 -18.23
C SER A 123 4.47 -17.63 -19.08
N HIS A 124 3.28 -17.27 -18.58
CA HIS A 124 2.02 -17.67 -19.23
C HIS A 124 0.95 -16.56 -19.32
N GLY A 125 1.08 -15.46 -18.56
CA GLY A 125 0.03 -14.45 -18.44
C GLY A 125 0.20 -13.22 -19.33
N ASN A 126 1.44 -12.76 -19.55
CA ASN A 126 1.70 -11.46 -20.18
C ASN A 126 1.22 -11.40 -21.63
N SER A 127 1.29 -12.49 -22.39
CA SER A 127 0.77 -12.53 -23.76
C SER A 127 -0.76 -12.43 -23.79
N PHE A 128 -1.45 -13.20 -22.94
CA PHE A 128 -2.92 -13.22 -22.84
C PHE A 128 -3.47 -11.87 -22.38
N PHE A 129 -2.95 -11.31 -21.27
CA PHE A 129 -3.43 -10.04 -20.73
C PHE A 129 -3.07 -8.82 -21.57
N LYS A 130 -2.01 -8.88 -22.40
CA LYS A 130 -1.70 -7.82 -23.37
C LYS A 130 -2.66 -7.82 -24.58
N GLN A 131 -3.14 -8.99 -24.99
CA GLN A 131 -4.09 -9.13 -26.10
C GLN A 131 -5.51 -8.69 -25.76
N LEU A 132 -5.81 -8.52 -24.48
CA LEU A 132 -7.14 -8.15 -24.02
C LEU A 132 -7.56 -6.71 -24.39
N GLU A 133 -6.66 -5.91 -24.98
CA GLU A 133 -6.92 -4.55 -25.49
C GLU A 133 -7.82 -3.70 -24.57
N LEU A 134 -7.59 -3.77 -23.26
CA LEU A 134 -8.39 -3.06 -22.24
C LEU A 134 -8.26 -1.52 -22.34
N GLY A 135 -7.53 -0.99 -23.33
CA GLY A 135 -7.26 0.44 -23.48
C GLY A 135 -6.41 1.01 -22.33
N ASP A 136 -5.74 0.14 -21.59
CA ASP A 136 -5.08 0.47 -20.35
C ASP A 136 -3.83 1.32 -20.53
N LYS A 137 -3.58 2.19 -19.55
CA LYS A 137 -2.36 3.01 -19.50
C LYS A 137 -1.11 2.19 -19.12
N MET A 138 -1.28 1.00 -18.55
CA MET A 138 -0.21 0.16 -18.02
C MET A 138 -0.60 -1.33 -18.00
N ASP A 139 0.40 -2.23 -17.97
CA ASP A 139 0.13 -3.67 -17.94
C ASP A 139 -0.29 -4.20 -16.55
N LEU A 140 -0.88 -5.39 -16.53
CA LEU A 140 -1.37 -6.03 -15.30
C LEU A 140 -0.26 -6.19 -14.24
N ALA A 141 0.95 -6.54 -14.66
CA ALA A 141 2.08 -6.69 -13.74
C ALA A 141 2.37 -5.37 -12.98
N SER A 142 2.29 -4.24 -13.68
CA SER A 142 2.47 -2.91 -13.06
C SER A 142 1.32 -2.56 -12.12
N TYR A 143 0.08 -2.92 -12.46
CA TYR A 143 -1.06 -2.77 -11.55
C TYR A 143 -0.89 -3.57 -10.26
N LEU A 144 -0.41 -4.81 -10.34
CA LEU A 144 -0.15 -5.68 -9.19
C LEU A 144 1.05 -5.24 -8.33
N LEU A 145 1.88 -4.30 -8.79
CA LEU A 145 2.91 -3.69 -7.95
C LEU A 145 2.38 -2.58 -7.04
N LYS A 146 1.20 -2.02 -7.35
CA LYS A 146 0.62 -0.88 -6.62
C LYS A 146 0.48 -1.13 -5.11
N PRO A 147 0.04 -2.30 -4.61
CA PRO A 147 -0.04 -2.54 -3.16
C PRO A 147 1.31 -2.40 -2.44
N ILE A 148 2.39 -2.94 -3.03
CA ILE A 148 3.74 -2.84 -2.45
C ILE A 148 4.24 -1.39 -2.46
N GLN A 149 3.99 -0.69 -3.57
CA GLN A 149 4.32 0.74 -3.70
C GLN A 149 3.52 1.59 -2.71
N ARG A 150 2.25 1.25 -2.45
CA ARG A 150 1.37 1.99 -1.55
C ARG A 150 1.90 1.97 -0.12
N MET A 151 2.31 0.81 0.38
CA MET A 151 2.91 0.70 1.71
C MET A 151 4.20 1.54 1.84
N SER A 152 5.04 1.53 0.80
CA SER A 152 6.23 2.39 0.77
C SER A 152 5.86 3.88 0.79
N LYS A 153 4.80 4.28 0.07
CA LYS A 153 4.30 5.64 0.04
C LYS A 153 3.76 6.10 1.40
N TYR A 154 3.03 5.26 2.12
CA TYR A 154 2.58 5.56 3.50
C TYR A 154 3.75 5.82 4.43
N ALA A 155 4.77 4.96 4.42
CA ALA A 155 5.94 5.14 5.28
C ALA A 155 6.66 6.48 5.02
N LEU A 156 6.71 6.92 3.76
CA LEU A 156 7.28 8.22 3.38
C LEU A 156 6.41 9.40 3.81
N LEU A 157 5.11 9.37 3.54
CA LEU A 157 4.21 10.47 3.91
C LEU A 157 4.10 10.64 5.43
N LEU A 158 4.02 9.52 6.19
CA LEU A 158 4.09 9.56 7.65
C LEU A 158 5.43 10.12 8.15
N LYS A 159 6.54 9.80 7.47
CA LYS A 159 7.85 10.39 7.78
C LYS A 159 7.84 11.90 7.62
N ASP A 160 7.23 12.38 6.54
CA ASP A 160 7.19 13.80 6.23
C ASP A 160 6.28 14.55 7.19
N LEU A 161 5.16 13.95 7.63
CA LEU A 161 4.34 14.49 8.72
C LEU A 161 5.14 14.61 10.04
N ILE A 162 5.86 13.56 10.43
CA ILE A 162 6.71 13.54 11.64
C ILE A 162 7.73 14.68 11.64
N LYS A 163 8.28 15.07 10.48
CA LYS A 163 9.26 16.16 10.37
C LYS A 163 8.65 17.54 10.58
N GLU A 164 7.35 17.70 10.30
CA GLU A 164 6.66 18.99 10.40
C GLU A 164 5.97 19.18 11.76
N CYS A 165 5.86 18.13 12.59
CA CYS A 165 5.39 18.20 13.97
C CYS A 165 6.42 18.85 14.91
N ASP A 166 5.93 19.67 15.86
CA ASP A 166 6.76 20.31 16.88
C ASP A 166 6.97 19.42 18.12
N GLN A 167 8.05 19.68 18.87
CA GLN A 167 8.32 18.97 20.14
C GLN A 167 7.25 19.21 21.21
N SER A 168 6.40 20.25 21.08
CA SER A 168 5.26 20.47 21.98
C SER A 168 4.10 19.50 21.75
N GLN A 169 4.15 18.67 20.70
CA GLN A 169 3.15 17.67 20.31
C GLN A 169 3.72 16.27 20.53
N GLU A 170 4.21 16.01 21.75
CA GLU A 170 5.00 14.80 22.04
C GLU A 170 4.16 13.51 21.88
N GLN A 171 2.90 13.54 22.29
CA GLN A 171 2.00 12.38 22.18
C GLN A 171 1.65 12.11 20.71
N GLU A 172 1.28 13.13 19.94
CA GLU A 172 0.94 12.97 18.53
C GLU A 172 2.15 12.48 17.71
N LEU A 173 3.34 13.00 18.05
CA LEU A 173 4.60 12.57 17.46
C LEU A 173 4.92 11.10 17.79
N ALA A 174 4.64 10.65 19.02
CA ALA A 174 4.80 9.26 19.43
C ALA A 174 3.84 8.34 18.66
N ASP A 175 2.58 8.74 18.51
CA ASP A 175 1.58 7.96 17.79
C ASP A 175 1.90 7.88 16.29
N LEU A 176 2.34 8.98 15.67
CA LEU A 176 2.79 9.01 14.28
C LEU A 176 4.00 8.09 14.05
N ARG A 177 4.97 8.07 14.98
CA ARG A 177 6.11 7.15 14.92
C ARG A 177 5.68 5.69 15.03
N THR A 178 4.73 5.39 15.93
CA THR A 178 4.16 4.05 16.07
C THR A 178 3.45 3.62 14.78
N ALA A 179 2.63 4.49 14.20
CA ALA A 179 1.96 4.24 12.93
C ALA A 179 2.96 4.01 11.78
N GLN A 180 4.02 4.82 11.70
CA GLN A 180 5.08 4.64 10.71
C GLN A 180 5.80 3.30 10.88
N GLU A 181 6.16 2.94 12.12
CA GLU A 181 6.87 1.69 12.38
C GLU A 181 6.00 0.47 12.07
N MET A 182 4.70 0.52 12.37
CA MET A 182 3.73 -0.51 11.97
C MET A 182 3.74 -0.73 10.45
N VAL A 183 3.61 0.34 9.65
CA VAL A 183 3.64 0.23 8.17
C VAL A 183 4.96 -0.35 7.68
N ARG A 184 6.09 0.08 8.26
CA ARG A 184 7.43 -0.44 7.91
C ARG A 184 7.63 -1.88 8.35
N PHE A 185 7.06 -2.29 9.48
CA PHE A 185 7.09 -3.65 9.95
C PHE A 185 6.37 -4.57 8.96
N GLN A 186 5.17 -4.21 8.50
CA GLN A 186 4.42 -5.03 7.53
C GLN A 186 5.16 -5.19 6.19
N LEU A 187 5.87 -4.15 5.73
CA LEU A 187 6.74 -4.24 4.55
C LEU A 187 7.88 -5.25 4.74
N ARG A 188 8.55 -5.23 5.89
CA ARG A 188 9.66 -6.15 6.19
C ARG A 188 9.17 -7.57 6.42
N HIS A 189 8.05 -7.73 7.11
CA HIS A 189 7.50 -9.03 7.45
C HIS A 189 7.21 -9.88 6.21
N GLY A 190 6.71 -9.27 5.13
CA GLY A 190 6.57 -9.96 3.83
C GLY A 190 7.90 -10.50 3.29
N ASN A 191 9.00 -9.73 3.40
CA ASN A 191 10.33 -10.14 2.97
C ASN A 191 10.92 -11.22 3.88
N ASP A 192 10.71 -11.12 5.20
CA ASP A 192 11.19 -12.11 6.16
C ASP A 192 10.53 -13.47 5.94
N LEU A 193 9.23 -13.50 5.65
CA LEU A 193 8.51 -14.73 5.29
C LEU A 193 9.07 -15.38 4.02
N LEU A 194 9.47 -14.59 3.03
CA LEU A 194 10.13 -15.09 1.81
C LEU A 194 11.51 -15.68 2.11
N ALA A 195 12.30 -15.01 2.95
CA ALA A 195 13.62 -15.50 3.37
C ALA A 195 13.51 -16.81 4.17
N MET A 196 12.54 -16.90 5.09
CA MET A 196 12.28 -18.12 5.87
C MET A 196 11.87 -19.31 4.99
N ASP A 197 11.06 -19.08 3.96
CA ASP A 197 10.64 -20.14 3.02
C ASP A 197 11.84 -20.61 2.15
N ALA A 198 12.72 -19.69 1.74
CA ALA A 198 13.93 -20.02 0.99
C ALA A 198 14.91 -20.89 1.81
N ILE A 199 15.05 -20.62 3.12
CA ILE A 199 15.90 -21.41 4.01
C ILE A 199 15.34 -22.84 4.20
N ARG A 200 14.02 -23.00 4.32
CA ARG A 200 13.38 -24.34 4.40
C ARG A 200 13.49 -25.14 3.10
N GLY A 201 13.60 -24.48 1.96
CA GLY A 201 13.89 -25.15 0.68
C GLY A 201 15.34 -25.64 0.54
N CYS A 202 16.22 -25.24 1.45
CA CYS A 202 17.63 -25.64 1.52
C CYS A 202 17.88 -26.79 2.52
N ASP A 203 16.89 -27.68 2.75
CA ASP A 203 17.20 -28.95 3.41
C ASP A 203 18.14 -29.75 2.49
N VAL A 204 19.39 -29.75 2.93
CA VAL A 204 20.55 -30.34 2.29
C VAL A 204 20.23 -31.81 2.00
N ARG A 205 20.20 -32.18 0.72
CA ARG A 205 20.53 -33.56 0.33
C ARG A 205 21.99 -33.78 0.71
N LEU A 206 22.23 -34.16 1.96
CA LEU A 206 23.46 -34.80 2.37
C LEU A 206 23.43 -36.18 1.71
N ILE A 207 24.04 -36.26 0.53
CA ILE A 207 24.48 -37.52 -0.07
C ILE A 207 25.78 -37.93 0.62
#